data_AF-A0A164EBR8-F1
#
_entry.id   AF-A0A164EBR8-F1
#
_cell.length_a   1.000
_cell.length_b   1.000
_cell.length_c   1.000
_cell.angle_alpha   90.00
_cell.angle_beta   90.00
_cell.angle_gamma   90.00
#
_symmetry.space_group_name_H-M   'P 1'
#
loop_
_entity.id
_entity.type
_entity.pdbx_description
1 polymer ?
#
loop_
_entity_poly.entity_id
_entity_poly.type
_entity_poly.pdbx_seq_one_letter_code
_entity_poly.pdbx_strand_id
1 'polypeptide(L)'
;IAPHNAYYACRKCTTKGLWVSNLITCHTQPKTGGRVTYPELDAPLRTDVSFRQRLQIQHHNKDNRRSIIEDILTNVVDDVCLDYMHIVCIGVYKKKINEFLNGKGDRVRLSPDNINA
;
A
#
# COMPACT_ATOMS: atom_id res chain seq x y z
N ILE A 1 -8.28 10.95 5.75
CA ILE A 1 -8.48 9.73 4.95
C ILE A 1 -7.33 8.79 5.30
N ALA A 2 -7.61 7.51 5.48
CA ALA A 2 -6.60 6.51 5.83
C ALA A 2 -5.49 6.44 4.74
N PRO A 3 -4.21 6.35 5.12
CA PRO A 3 -3.11 6.25 4.17
C PRO A 3 -3.11 4.89 3.45
N HIS A 4 -2.45 4.79 2.28
CA HIS A 4 -2.46 3.61 1.40
C HIS A 4 -2.09 2.26 2.03
N ASN A 5 -1.39 2.28 3.18
CA ASN A 5 -0.94 1.07 3.88
C ASN A 5 -1.77 0.77 5.15
N ALA A 6 -2.87 1.49 5.40
CA ALA A 6 -3.71 1.28 6.57
C ALA A 6 -4.73 0.14 6.37
N TYR A 7 -5.25 -0.42 7.45
CA TYR A 7 -6.26 -1.48 7.37
C TYR A 7 -7.52 -1.10 6.59
N TYR A 8 -7.88 0.17 6.51
CA TYR A 8 -9.05 0.64 5.76
C TYR A 8 -8.64 1.66 4.69
N ALA A 9 -7.61 1.34 3.89
CA ALA A 9 -7.03 2.31 2.95
C ALA A 9 -7.72 2.36 1.58
N CYS A 10 -8.43 1.31 1.17
CA CYS A 10 -8.99 1.25 -0.17
C CYS A 10 -9.99 2.40 -0.37
N ARG A 11 -9.80 3.18 -1.43
CA ARG A 11 -10.67 4.31 -1.78
C ARG A 11 -11.91 3.88 -2.58
N LYS A 12 -11.83 2.73 -3.27
CA LYS A 12 -12.90 2.22 -4.15
C LYS A 12 -13.86 1.26 -3.47
N CYS A 13 -13.42 0.52 -2.44
CA CYS A 13 -14.28 -0.41 -1.70
C CYS A 13 -14.06 -0.31 -0.19
N THR A 14 -14.92 -0.98 0.56
CA THR A 14 -14.93 -0.94 2.03
C THR A 14 -14.09 -2.05 2.69
N THR A 15 -13.30 -2.79 1.89
CA THR A 15 -12.48 -3.91 2.37
C THR A 15 -11.60 -3.55 3.57
N LYS A 16 -11.45 -4.51 4.47
CA LYS A 16 -10.48 -4.46 5.56
C LYS A 16 -9.23 -5.25 5.17
N GLY A 17 -8.10 -4.57 5.17
CA GLY A 17 -6.81 -5.21 4.98
C GLY A 17 -6.44 -6.16 6.11
N LEU A 18 -5.58 -7.11 5.79
CA LEU A 18 -5.00 -8.08 6.71
C LEU A 18 -3.49 -7.86 6.81
N TRP A 19 -2.97 -7.87 8.03
CA TRP A 19 -1.53 -7.83 8.25
C TRP A 19 -0.90 -9.17 7.89
N VAL A 20 0.09 -9.13 7.00
CA VAL A 20 0.89 -10.27 6.60
C VAL A 20 2.33 -9.99 7.00
N SER A 21 2.89 -10.83 7.86
CA SER A 21 4.30 -10.77 8.22
C SER A 21 5.17 -11.02 7.00
N ASN A 22 6.39 -10.48 7.00
CA ASN A 22 7.36 -10.86 5.97
C ASN A 22 7.65 -12.35 6.09
N LEU A 23 7.63 -13.07 4.95
CA LEU A 23 7.99 -14.48 4.92
C LEU A 23 9.45 -14.63 5.36
N ILE A 24 9.69 -15.57 6.27
CA ILE A 24 11.01 -16.11 6.57
C ILE A 24 11.31 -17.09 5.44
N THR A 25 12.27 -16.78 4.57
CA THR A 25 12.83 -17.79 3.66
C THR A 25 14.07 -18.39 4.30
N CYS A 26 14.44 -19.62 3.95
CA CYS A 26 15.62 -20.32 4.46
C CYS A 26 16.94 -19.54 4.32
N HIS A 27 16.97 -18.48 3.50
CA HIS A 27 18.11 -17.59 3.29
C HIS A 27 17.99 -16.21 3.95
N THR A 28 16.89 -15.92 4.64
CA THR A 28 16.68 -14.61 5.30
C THR A 28 16.34 -14.77 6.77
N GLN A 29 17.14 -14.12 7.62
CA GLN A 29 16.85 -13.95 9.05
C GLN A 29 15.47 -13.30 9.25
N PRO A 30 14.77 -13.58 10.37
CA PRO A 30 13.44 -13.04 10.65
C PRO A 30 13.47 -11.52 10.52
N LYS A 31 12.91 -11.00 9.44
CA LYS A 31 12.74 -9.55 9.28
C LYS A 31 11.58 -9.15 10.19
N THR A 32 11.91 -8.42 11.26
CA THR A 32 10.96 -7.57 11.98
C THR A 32 10.19 -6.72 10.95
N GLY A 33 8.90 -7.03 10.76
CA GLY A 33 8.04 -6.28 9.86
C GLY A 33 7.00 -7.11 9.13
N GLY A 34 6.11 -6.40 8.44
CA GLY A 34 5.03 -6.96 7.64
C GLY A 34 4.39 -5.87 6.79
N ARG A 35 3.32 -6.23 6.09
CA ARG A 35 2.55 -5.33 5.24
C ARG A 35 1.06 -5.62 5.40
N VAL A 36 0.23 -4.61 5.21
CA VAL A 36 -1.21 -4.80 5.05
C VAL A 36 -1.48 -5.24 3.61
N THR A 37 -2.32 -6.25 3.44
CA THR A 37 -2.76 -6.79 2.15
C THR A 37 -4.28 -6.80 2.07
N TYR A 38 -4.87 -6.78 0.88
CA TYR A 38 -6.32 -6.77 0.69
C TYR A 38 -6.73 -7.98 -0.17
N PRO A 39 -6.88 -9.18 0.43
CA PRO A 39 -7.18 -10.40 -0.31
C PRO A 39 -8.66 -10.56 -0.69
N GLU A 40 -9.55 -9.76 -0.10
CA GLU A 40 -10.98 -9.78 -0.38
C GLU A 40 -11.26 -9.21 -1.78
N LEU A 41 -11.88 -10.02 -2.64
CA LEU A 41 -12.18 -9.66 -4.02
C LEU A 41 -13.58 -9.04 -4.19
N ASP A 42 -14.54 -9.50 -3.39
CA ASP A 42 -15.97 -9.13 -3.50
C ASP A 42 -16.39 -8.10 -2.45
N ALA A 43 -15.47 -7.20 -2.08
CA ALA A 43 -15.75 -6.17 -1.09
C ALA A 43 -16.77 -5.15 -1.63
N PRO A 44 -17.74 -4.70 -0.80
CA PRO A 44 -18.70 -3.68 -1.22
C PRO A 44 -18.02 -2.42 -1.75
N LEU A 45 -18.47 -1.94 -2.91
CA LEU A 45 -17.97 -0.70 -3.49
C LEU A 45 -18.38 0.50 -2.63
N ARG A 46 -17.46 1.45 -2.52
CA ARG A 46 -17.76 2.74 -1.91
C ARG A 46 -18.50 3.59 -2.93
N THR A 47 -19.45 4.35 -2.43
CA THR A 47 -20.22 5.34 -3.20
C THR A 47 -19.91 6.74 -2.67
N ASP A 48 -20.13 7.77 -3.49
CA ASP A 48 -19.98 9.16 -3.05
C ASP A 48 -20.83 9.45 -1.78
N VAL A 49 -22.07 8.95 -1.77
CA VAL A 49 -22.98 9.08 -0.63
C VAL A 49 -22.41 8.43 0.63
N SER A 50 -21.96 7.18 0.54
CA SER A 50 -21.42 6.46 1.71
C SER A 50 -20.12 7.09 2.23
N PHE A 51 -19.29 7.66 1.35
CA PHE A 51 -18.09 8.42 1.73
C PHE A 51 -18.47 9.72 2.46
N ARG A 52 -19.38 10.54 1.92
CA ARG A 52 -19.80 11.82 2.52
C ARG A 52 -20.51 11.62 3.86
N GLN A 53 -21.31 10.55 3.96
CA GLN A 53 -21.98 10.12 5.19
C GLN A 53 -21.03 9.44 6.19
N ARG A 54 -19.78 9.17 5.80
CA ARG A 54 -18.74 8.53 6.65
C ARG A 54 -19.19 7.18 7.20
N LEU A 55 -19.91 6.38 6.41
CA LEU A 55 -20.42 5.06 6.84
C LEU A 55 -19.29 4.10 7.28
N GLN A 56 -18.06 4.33 6.81
CA GLN A 56 -16.88 3.62 7.28
C GLN A 56 -15.90 4.58 7.97
N ILE A 57 -16.15 4.88 9.23
CA ILE A 57 -15.40 5.88 9.99
C ILE A 57 -13.88 5.60 10.05
N GLN A 58 -13.46 4.33 10.00
CA GLN A 58 -12.05 3.95 10.03
C GLN A 58 -11.29 4.34 8.75
N HIS A 59 -11.99 4.61 7.64
CA HIS A 59 -11.41 5.15 6.42
C HIS A 59 -11.19 6.68 6.52
N HIS A 60 -11.90 7.36 7.42
CA HIS A 60 -11.81 8.80 7.63
C HIS A 60 -10.86 9.13 8.77
N ASN A 61 -10.47 10.41 8.88
CA ASN A 61 -9.70 10.86 10.04
C ASN A 61 -10.62 10.87 11.28
N LYS A 62 -10.06 10.53 12.43
CA LYS A 62 -10.79 10.42 13.71
C LYS A 62 -11.55 11.70 14.10
N ASP A 63 -11.10 12.85 13.62
CA ASP A 63 -11.66 14.16 13.96
C ASP A 63 -12.90 14.54 13.12
N ASN A 64 -13.41 13.63 12.28
CA ASN A 64 -14.56 13.85 11.38
C ASN A 64 -14.44 15.03 10.39
N ARG A 65 -13.27 15.68 10.30
CA ARG A 65 -13.01 16.81 9.40
C ARG A 65 -13.30 16.44 7.94
N ARG A 66 -14.02 17.31 7.23
CA ARG A 66 -14.21 17.25 5.78
C ARG A 66 -13.01 17.87 5.08
N SER A 67 -12.60 17.27 3.96
CA SER A 67 -11.67 17.92 3.04
C SER A 67 -12.45 18.87 2.13
N ILE A 68 -11.90 20.04 1.84
CA ILE A 68 -12.48 20.97 0.85
C ILE A 68 -12.64 20.34 -0.54
N ILE A 69 -11.83 19.33 -0.85
CA ILE A 69 -11.94 18.56 -2.10
C ILE A 69 -13.30 17.86 -2.19
N GLU A 70 -13.90 17.46 -1.06
CA GLU A 70 -15.24 16.85 -1.05
C GLU A 70 -16.28 17.82 -1.62
N ASP A 71 -16.12 19.13 -1.43
CA ASP A 71 -17.10 20.12 -1.92
C ASP A 71 -16.89 20.49 -3.40
N ILE A 72 -15.69 20.26 -3.92
CA ILE A 72 -15.31 20.56 -5.31
C ILE A 72 -15.68 19.41 -6.25
N LEU A 73 -15.46 18.17 -5.80
CA LEU A 73 -15.69 16.98 -6.61
C LEU A 73 -17.17 16.64 -6.68
N THR A 74 -17.63 16.21 -7.86
CA THR A 74 -19.01 15.76 -8.04
C THR A 74 -19.18 14.37 -7.42
N ASN A 75 -18.20 13.49 -7.66
CA ASN A 75 -18.17 12.16 -7.08
C ASN A 75 -16.75 11.84 -6.63
N VAL A 76 -16.53 11.82 -5.32
CA VAL A 76 -15.18 11.61 -4.74
C VAL A 76 -14.61 10.24 -5.11
N VAL A 77 -15.45 9.22 -5.27
CA VAL A 77 -14.99 7.88 -5.61
C VAL A 77 -14.50 7.82 -7.04
N ASP A 78 -15.21 8.45 -7.98
CA ASP A 78 -14.91 8.39 -9.41
C ASP A 78 -13.88 9.42 -9.86
N ASP A 79 -13.98 10.65 -9.34
CA ASP A 79 -13.12 11.77 -9.72
C ASP A 79 -11.68 11.62 -9.17
N VAL A 80 -11.50 10.91 -8.06
CA VAL A 80 -10.16 10.65 -7.49
C VAL A 80 -9.52 9.45 -8.17
N CYS A 81 -8.64 9.73 -9.12
CA CYS A 81 -7.84 8.70 -9.79
C CYS A 81 -6.86 8.00 -8.83
N LEU A 82 -6.85 6.67 -8.92
CA LEU A 82 -5.86 5.82 -8.28
C LEU A 82 -4.64 5.70 -9.20
N ASP A 83 -3.63 6.52 -8.94
CA ASP A 83 -2.41 6.49 -9.72
C ASP A 83 -1.50 5.30 -9.34
N TYR A 84 -1.05 4.56 -10.36
CA TYR A 84 -0.19 3.38 -10.23
C TYR A 84 1.14 3.71 -9.54
N MET A 85 1.71 4.91 -9.80
CA MET A 85 2.97 5.29 -9.18
C MET A 85 2.86 5.35 -7.67
N HIS A 86 1.80 5.99 -7.16
CA HIS A 86 1.59 6.17 -5.73
C HIS A 86 1.25 4.88 -4.98
N ILE A 87 0.52 3.97 -5.62
CA ILE A 87 0.00 2.77 -4.95
C ILE A 87 0.99 1.61 -5.03
N VAL A 88 1.76 1.52 -6.12
CA VAL A 88 2.65 0.37 -6.38
C VAL A 88 4.10 0.80 -6.49
N CYS A 89 4.43 1.67 -7.45
CA CYS A 89 5.84 1.93 -7.80
C CYS A 89 6.64 2.52 -6.64
N ILE A 90 6.12 3.55 -5.98
CA ILE A 90 6.85 4.24 -4.90
C ILE A 90 7.20 3.26 -3.77
N GLY A 91 6.27 2.39 -3.39
CA GLY A 91 6.50 1.38 -2.34
C GLY A 91 7.56 0.35 -2.73
N VAL A 92 7.46 -0.20 -3.93
CA VAL A 92 8.41 -1.21 -4.45
C VAL A 92 9.80 -0.59 -4.62
N TYR A 93 9.88 0.60 -5.22
CA TYR A 93 11.14 1.25 -5.53
C TYR A 93 11.86 1.71 -4.27
N LYS A 94 11.14 2.21 -3.26
CA LYS A 94 11.72 2.52 -1.95
C LYS A 94 12.35 1.29 -1.31
N LYS A 95 11.73 0.12 -1.42
CA LYS A 95 12.30 -1.14 -0.91
C LYS A 95 13.55 -1.54 -1.68
N LYS A 96 13.53 -1.46 -3.02
CA LYS A 96 14.69 -1.75 -3.88
C LYS A 96 15.87 -0.81 -3.59
N ILE A 97 15.64 0.50 -3.47
CA ILE A 97 16.67 1.48 -3.12
C ILE A 97 17.25 1.15 -1.74
N ASN A 98 16.41 0.85 -0.74
CA ASN A 98 16.90 0.51 0.58
C ASN A 98 17.75 -0.77 0.59
N GLU A 99 17.37 -1.76 -0.23
CA GLU A 99 18.17 -2.97 -0.42
C GLU A 99 19.47 -2.71 -1.18
N PHE A 100 19.47 -1.80 -2.15
CA PHE A 100 20.67 -1.39 -2.87
C PHE A 100 21.67 -0.62 -1.98
N LEU A 101 21.18 0.32 -1.18
CA LEU A 101 22.03 1.19 -0.34
C LEU A 101 22.45 0.52 0.97
N ASN A 102 21.53 -0.18 1.63
CA ASN A 102 21.71 -0.73 2.98
C ASN A 102 21.69 -2.25 3.02
N GLY A 103 21.48 -2.92 1.88
CA GLY A 103 21.55 -4.37 1.82
C GLY A 103 22.96 -4.85 2.14
N LYS A 104 23.05 -6.09 2.63
CA LYS A 104 24.28 -6.86 2.53
C LYS A 104 24.43 -7.16 1.04
N GLY A 105 24.93 -6.18 0.26
CA GLY A 105 25.15 -6.35 -1.16
C GLY A 105 25.76 -7.72 -1.39
N ASP A 106 25.29 -8.43 -2.41
CA ASP A 106 25.73 -9.79 -2.69
C ASP A 106 27.25 -9.84 -2.54
N ARG A 107 27.73 -10.47 -1.46
CA ARG A 107 29.16 -10.74 -1.23
C ARG A 107 29.62 -11.85 -2.17
N VAL A 108 29.08 -11.83 -3.39
CA VAL A 108 29.44 -12.68 -4.49
C VAL A 108 30.64 -12.00 -5.10
N ARG A 109 31.84 -12.43 -4.65
CA ARG A 109 33.04 -12.23 -5.45
C ARG A 109 32.80 -12.95 -6.77
N LEU A 110 32.59 -12.21 -7.85
CA LEU A 110 32.59 -12.78 -9.19
C LEU A 110 34.02 -13.19 -9.50
N SER A 111 34.27 -14.50 -9.59
CA SER A 111 35.50 -15.02 -10.19
C SER A 111 35.53 -14.62 -11.66
N PRO A 112 36.71 -14.37 -12.26
CA PRO A 112 36.85 -14.17 -13.71
C PRO A 112 36.14 -15.25 -14.55
N ASP A 113 36.05 -16.47 -14.02
CA ASP A 113 35.41 -17.61 -14.70
C ASP A 113 33.90 -17.44 -14.90
N ASN A 114 33.25 -16.60 -14.08
CA ASN A 114 31.80 -16.40 -14.10
C ASN A 114 31.35 -15.26 -15.04
N ILE A 115 32.29 -14.57 -15.70
CA ILE A 115 32.01 -13.38 -16.51
C ILE A 115 31.74 -13.75 -17.98
N ASN A 116 32.11 -14.95 -18.42
CA ASN A 116 32.09 -15.35 -19.84
C ASN A 116 31.14 -16.52 -20.18
N ALA A 117 30.06 -16.73 -19.40
CA ALA A 117 29.05 -17.74 -19.69
C ALA A 117 27.86 -17.16 -20.49
#